data_AF-A0A0N5CVL0-F1
#
_entry.id   AF-A0A0N5CVL0-F1
#
_cell.length_a   1.000
_cell.length_b   1.000
_cell.length_c   1.000
_cell.angle_alpha   90.00
_cell.angle_beta   90.00
_cell.angle_gamma   90.00
#
_symmetry.space_group_name_H-M   'P 1'
#
loop_
_entity.id
_entity.type
_entity.pdbx_description
1 polymer ?
#
loop_
_entity_poly.entity_id
_entity_poly.type
_entity_poly.pdbx_seq_one_letter_code
_entity_poly.pdbx_strand_id
1 'polypeptide(L)'
;MFGSEITLQHFYVSDEQDLFLQCSSLRRQVFCDEQHVEESIEFDGKDEDCQHIAAFKRGGGCVIATCRLRFVDSYVKLERVAVHKDWRKRYIGYQICRHAIRLLESHHHEKILVTYPFCSAIKFFENLGFTVISDEFTSAEKAHKIMLYYPRRDRLSKLDICNIDVINRKYAQGDCFDSSVIKKLNDAIQSFKEQNIPRLVHLQYLADENVIGLSLIRVYRECACATLTQNFKRSEELENFLEAMAWEKLNTGHYAEVNEAWRILYAIVMSCKAVRLKFEQKVQEALHACDMGLIMGRDVDGSSLSSFAHSLHSFLPKSTFSVLIKTKKLIQPPASLSNSLSIDVYDLPSFETMLEIMRKQKPAIITGLVSQWPAFTKWSFSYFNEIIGYRTVPVEIGSSYADMSWKQTLMSFHDFIEKFVENESPDGPGYFAQHRLFDQVPELLSDIIVPDYCALGKDGIDNVDMNIWIGPTETVSPLHFDPKSNIFCQVIGKKFLRMVPEADSKNVYPQENGILTNTSQVDVRNPDLTKFPLFAEAHVFDCVLNPGECLYIPAKFWHYVLALDPSISVSCWFNTEV
;
A
#
# COMPACT_ATOMS: atom_id res chain seq x y z
N MET A 1 -1.36 -0.67 30.09
CA MET A 1 -2.44 -0.27 29.17
C MET A 1 -2.97 1.09 29.61
N PHE A 2 -2.74 2.16 28.85
CA PHE A 2 -3.28 3.50 29.16
C PHE A 2 -4.33 3.98 28.12
N GLY A 3 -4.49 3.27 26.99
CA GLY A 3 -5.57 3.52 26.03
C GLY A 3 -6.96 3.13 26.54
N SER A 4 -7.03 2.37 27.64
CA SER A 4 -8.28 1.87 28.24
C SER A 4 -8.88 2.79 29.33
N GLU A 5 -8.23 3.91 29.66
CA GLU A 5 -8.61 4.77 30.79
C GLU A 5 -9.56 5.91 30.44
N ILE A 6 -9.77 6.23 29.15
CA ILE A 6 -10.56 7.40 28.74
C ILE A 6 -11.59 7.10 27.65
N THR A 7 -12.58 7.98 27.56
CA THR A 7 -13.55 8.05 26.47
C THR A 7 -13.46 9.43 25.82
N LEU A 8 -13.56 9.50 24.50
CA LEU A 8 -13.45 10.73 23.73
C LEU A 8 -14.79 11.04 23.06
N GLN A 9 -15.23 12.29 23.12
CA GLN A 9 -16.43 12.79 22.45
C GLN A 9 -16.08 14.09 21.73
N HIS A 10 -16.56 14.24 20.49
CA HIS A 10 -16.52 15.52 19.78
C HIS A 10 -17.95 16.06 19.64
N PHE A 11 -18.12 17.38 19.72
CA PHE A 11 -19.42 18.04 19.78
C PHE A 11 -19.33 19.50 19.34
N TYR A 12 -20.47 20.09 18.97
CA TYR A 12 -20.64 21.53 18.84
C TYR A 12 -21.33 22.10 20.09
N VAL A 13 -21.07 23.38 20.40
CA VAL A 13 -21.67 24.04 21.57
C VAL A 13 -23.19 24.03 21.52
N SER A 14 -23.76 24.16 20.32
CA SER A 14 -25.21 24.07 20.05
C SER A 14 -25.84 22.76 20.51
N ASP A 15 -25.05 21.67 20.54
CA ASP A 15 -25.55 20.33 20.77
C ASP A 15 -25.40 19.90 22.23
N GLU A 16 -24.34 20.38 22.90
CA GLU A 16 -23.91 19.89 24.22
C GLU A 16 -23.39 21.05 25.11
N GLN A 17 -24.28 21.97 25.49
CA GLN A 17 -23.94 23.16 26.27
C GLN A 17 -23.30 22.82 27.64
N ASP A 18 -23.83 21.81 28.34
CA ASP A 18 -23.30 21.40 29.65
C ASP A 18 -21.88 20.85 29.54
N LEU A 19 -21.58 20.12 28.46
CA LEU A 19 -20.25 19.62 28.22
C LEU A 19 -19.28 20.75 27.88
N PHE A 20 -19.71 21.74 27.10
CA PHE A 20 -18.93 22.94 26.84
C PHE A 20 -18.58 23.68 28.14
N LEU A 21 -19.52 23.81 29.08
CA LEU A 21 -19.26 24.44 30.38
C LEU A 21 -18.19 23.69 31.19
N GLN A 22 -18.20 22.35 31.17
CA GLN A 22 -17.16 21.53 31.81
C GLN A 22 -15.79 21.74 31.16
N CYS A 23 -15.72 21.74 29.82
CA CYS A 23 -14.49 22.03 29.08
C CYS A 23 -13.97 23.44 29.37
N SER A 24 -14.86 24.42 29.47
CA SER A 24 -14.55 25.81 29.78
C SER A 24 -13.99 25.97 31.20
N SER A 25 -14.57 25.27 32.17
CA SER A 25 -14.04 25.23 33.54
C SER A 25 -12.62 24.67 33.58
N LEU A 26 -12.37 23.58 32.84
CA LEU A 26 -11.04 22.99 32.74
C LEU A 26 -10.04 23.94 32.06
N ARG A 27 -10.46 24.64 30.99
CA ARG A 27 -9.63 25.62 30.28
C ARG A 27 -9.27 26.81 31.17
N ARG A 28 -10.22 27.35 31.94
CA ARG A 28 -9.96 28.43 32.92
C ARG A 28 -8.91 27.99 33.93
N GLN A 29 -9.05 26.79 34.50
CA GLN A 29 -8.06 26.23 35.43
C GLN A 29 -6.67 26.12 34.79
N VAL A 30 -6.58 25.55 33.59
CA VAL A 30 -5.29 25.25 32.95
C VAL A 30 -4.60 26.49 32.37
N PHE A 31 -5.35 27.43 31.79
CA PHE A 31 -4.78 28.59 31.09
C PHE A 31 -4.79 29.85 31.96
N CYS A 32 -5.90 30.16 32.64
CA CYS A 32 -5.98 31.37 33.46
C CYS A 32 -5.27 31.16 34.80
N ASP A 33 -5.66 30.14 35.57
CA ASP A 33 -5.17 29.99 36.94
C ASP A 33 -3.70 29.52 36.96
N GLU A 34 -3.37 28.49 36.18
CA GLU A 34 -2.03 27.88 36.20
C GLU A 34 -1.02 28.59 35.30
N GLN A 35 -1.46 29.13 34.16
CA GLN A 35 -0.56 29.71 33.17
C GLN A 35 -0.68 31.23 33.08
N HIS A 36 -1.54 31.86 33.88
CA HIS A 36 -1.71 33.31 33.95
C HIS A 36 -2.04 33.94 32.60
N VAL A 37 -2.85 33.25 31.78
CA VAL A 37 -3.44 33.83 30.56
C VAL A 37 -4.67 34.65 30.95
N GLU A 38 -4.78 35.88 30.45
CA GLU A 38 -5.97 36.69 30.70
C GLU A 38 -7.25 36.02 30.18
N GLU A 39 -8.33 36.13 30.94
CA GLU A 39 -9.59 35.45 30.62
C GLU A 39 -10.20 35.95 29.30
N SER A 40 -10.03 37.23 28.98
CA SER A 40 -10.40 37.86 27.70
C SER A 40 -9.65 37.26 26.51
N ILE A 41 -8.43 36.75 26.73
CA ILE A 41 -7.63 36.08 25.71
C ILE A 41 -8.03 34.62 25.60
N GLU A 42 -8.36 33.94 26.71
CA GLU A 42 -8.78 32.54 26.71
C GLU A 42 -10.14 32.33 26.05
N PHE A 43 -11.12 33.17 26.39
CA PHE A 43 -12.49 33.13 25.86
C PHE A 43 -12.67 34.25 24.83
N ASP A 44 -12.16 33.99 23.62
CA ASP A 44 -12.08 34.94 22.50
C ASP A 44 -13.39 35.14 21.71
N GLY A 45 -14.51 34.60 22.22
CA GLY A 45 -15.83 34.68 21.59
C GLY A 45 -16.01 33.79 20.36
N LYS A 46 -15.07 32.88 20.07
CA LYS A 46 -15.14 32.00 18.88
C LYS A 46 -15.55 30.57 19.19
N ASP A 47 -15.90 30.28 20.43
CA ASP A 47 -16.17 28.92 20.89
C ASP A 47 -17.40 28.28 20.22
N GLU A 48 -18.42 29.07 19.89
CA GLU A 48 -19.64 28.58 19.23
C GLU A 48 -19.36 28.10 17.79
N ASP A 49 -18.36 28.66 17.11
CA ASP A 49 -17.96 28.30 15.74
C ASP A 49 -16.96 27.13 15.68
N CYS A 50 -16.64 26.54 16.83
CA CYS A 50 -15.63 25.48 16.94
C CYS A 50 -16.28 24.11 17.16
N GLN A 51 -15.64 23.08 16.59
CA GLN A 51 -15.88 21.72 17.04
C GLN A 51 -14.98 21.43 18.25
N HIS A 52 -15.56 21.01 19.36
CA HIS A 52 -14.86 20.71 20.59
C HIS A 52 -14.61 19.22 20.73
N ILE A 53 -13.55 18.85 21.42
CA ILE A 53 -13.25 17.47 21.78
C ILE A 53 -13.03 17.42 23.28
N ALA A 54 -13.77 16.56 23.96
CA ALA A 54 -13.63 16.28 25.40
C ALA A 54 -13.11 14.87 25.63
N ALA A 55 -12.23 14.72 26.61
CA ALA A 55 -11.80 13.44 27.14
C ALA A 55 -12.32 13.25 28.56
N PHE A 56 -12.91 12.09 28.82
CA PHE A 56 -13.45 11.69 30.11
C PHE A 56 -12.65 10.54 30.68
N LYS A 57 -12.57 10.43 32.00
CA LYS A 57 -12.14 9.18 32.65
C LYS A 57 -13.21 8.11 32.40
N ARG A 58 -12.81 6.92 31.95
CA ARG A 58 -13.74 5.79 31.75
C ARG A 58 -14.43 5.43 33.07
N GLY A 59 -15.77 5.39 33.05
CA GLY A 59 -16.60 5.18 34.24
C GLY A 59 -16.78 6.41 35.14
N GLY A 60 -16.29 7.59 34.73
CA GLY A 60 -16.54 8.87 35.38
C GLY A 60 -17.13 9.90 34.40
N GLY A 61 -17.85 10.90 34.93
CA GLY A 61 -18.48 11.95 34.12
C GLY A 61 -17.64 13.22 33.92
N CYS A 62 -16.51 13.37 34.62
CA CYS A 62 -15.72 14.61 34.55
C CYS A 62 -14.80 14.66 33.33
N VAL A 63 -14.78 15.82 32.67
CA VAL A 63 -13.80 16.18 31.65
C VAL A 63 -12.41 16.32 32.27
N ILE A 64 -11.44 15.60 31.72
CA ILE A 64 -10.03 15.59 32.16
C ILE A 64 -9.06 16.16 31.12
N ALA A 65 -9.50 16.29 29.87
CA ALA A 65 -8.81 17.04 28.83
C ALA A 65 -9.79 17.58 27.80
N THR A 66 -9.43 18.67 27.13
CA THR A 66 -10.22 19.26 26.05
C THR A 66 -9.31 19.92 25.01
N CYS A 67 -9.79 20.01 23.77
CA CYS A 67 -9.27 20.92 22.76
C CYS A 67 -10.40 21.38 21.84
N ARG A 68 -10.14 22.40 21.00
CA ARG A 68 -11.09 22.84 19.97
C ARG A 68 -10.44 22.90 18.60
N LEU A 69 -11.24 22.61 17.58
CA LEU A 69 -10.94 22.76 16.17
C LEU A 69 -11.73 23.94 15.63
N ARG A 70 -11.02 25.00 15.25
CA ARG A 70 -11.62 26.18 14.63
C ARG A 70 -11.42 26.16 13.14
N PHE A 71 -12.52 26.21 12.40
CA PHE A 71 -12.52 26.20 10.96
C PHE A 71 -12.30 27.62 10.43
N VAL A 72 -11.20 27.81 9.71
CA VAL A 72 -10.91 29.01 8.93
C VAL A 72 -10.92 28.59 7.47
N ASP A 73 -11.25 29.50 6.54
CA ASP A 73 -11.48 29.21 5.12
C ASP A 73 -10.67 28.02 4.58
N SER A 74 -9.34 28.15 4.56
CA SER A 74 -8.40 27.15 3.98
C SER A 74 -7.58 26.34 5.01
N TYR A 75 -7.81 26.52 6.32
CA TYR A 75 -7.15 25.70 7.35
C TYR A 75 -8.01 25.48 8.58
N VAL A 76 -7.70 24.44 9.35
CA VAL A 76 -8.27 24.22 10.68
C VAL A 76 -7.22 24.48 11.74
N LYS A 77 -7.56 25.30 12.74
CA LYS A 77 -6.70 25.58 13.90
C LYS A 77 -7.04 24.62 15.02
N LEU A 78 -6.07 23.79 15.41
CA LEU A 78 -6.09 23.04 16.67
C LEU A 78 -5.59 23.95 17.79
N GLU A 79 -6.48 24.29 18.71
CA GLU A 79 -6.19 25.27 19.75
C GLU A 79 -6.79 24.84 21.11
N ARG A 80 -6.35 25.53 22.16
CA ARG A 80 -6.82 25.33 23.55
C ARG A 80 -6.70 23.88 24.06
N VAL A 81 -5.61 23.21 23.72
CA VAL A 81 -5.31 21.87 24.23
C VAL A 81 -5.00 21.95 25.72
N ALA A 82 -5.97 21.57 26.55
CA ALA A 82 -5.87 21.56 28.00
C ALA A 82 -5.95 20.13 28.55
N VAL A 83 -5.08 19.80 29.50
CA VAL A 83 -5.10 18.54 30.24
C VAL A 83 -5.01 18.86 31.72
N HIS A 84 -5.94 18.31 32.51
CA HIS A 84 -5.96 18.47 33.96
C HIS A 84 -4.64 18.00 34.57
N LYS A 85 -4.12 18.74 35.56
CA LYS A 85 -2.76 18.53 36.11
C LYS A 85 -2.48 17.08 36.54
N ASP A 86 -3.44 16.42 37.17
CA ASP A 86 -3.32 15.04 37.68
C ASP A 86 -3.28 13.97 36.57
N TRP A 87 -3.69 14.36 35.36
CA TRP A 87 -3.77 13.53 34.17
C TRP A 87 -2.65 13.83 33.16
N ARG A 88 -1.80 14.82 33.44
CA ARG A 88 -0.60 15.10 32.63
C ARG A 88 0.39 13.94 32.71
N LYS A 89 1.24 13.81 31.69
CA LYS A 89 2.22 12.72 31.53
C LYS A 89 1.59 11.31 31.40
N ARG A 90 0.27 11.21 31.25
CA ARG A 90 -0.47 9.96 30.99
C ARG A 90 -0.92 9.80 29.53
N TYR A 91 -0.27 10.49 28.59
CA TYR A 91 -0.61 10.47 27.17
C TYR A 91 -2.01 11.01 26.79
N ILE A 92 -2.77 11.60 27.72
CA ILE A 92 -4.13 12.11 27.44
C ILE A 92 -4.11 13.22 26.38
N GLY A 93 -3.20 14.20 26.50
CA GLY A 93 -3.03 15.25 25.49
C GLY A 93 -2.66 14.69 24.11
N TYR A 94 -1.91 13.58 24.08
CA TYR A 94 -1.59 12.91 22.82
C TYR A 94 -2.83 12.27 22.19
N GLN A 95 -3.64 11.58 22.99
CA GLN A 95 -4.87 10.93 22.52
C GLN A 95 -5.89 11.93 21.98
N ILE A 96 -6.07 13.08 22.65
CA ILE A 96 -7.04 14.09 22.21
C ILE A 96 -6.61 14.78 20.91
N CYS A 97 -5.33 15.17 20.79
CA CYS A 97 -4.80 15.71 19.54
C CYS A 97 -4.86 14.68 18.40
N ARG A 98 -4.66 13.39 18.70
CA ARG A 98 -4.76 12.34 17.70
C ARG A 98 -6.19 12.15 17.20
N HIS A 99 -7.18 12.25 18.09
CA HIS A 99 -8.59 12.25 17.71
C HIS A 99 -8.91 13.44 16.80
N ALA A 100 -8.40 14.63 17.14
CA ALA A 100 -8.55 15.84 16.33
C ALA A 100 -7.99 15.66 14.91
N ILE A 101 -6.78 15.10 14.79
CA ILE A 101 -6.17 14.78 13.50
C ILE A 101 -7.06 13.80 12.71
N ARG A 102 -7.53 12.72 13.34
CA ARG A 102 -8.38 11.72 12.67
C ARG A 102 -9.70 12.31 12.17
N LEU A 103 -10.33 13.19 12.95
CA LEU A 103 -11.56 13.87 12.53
C LEU A 103 -11.33 14.68 11.25
N LEU A 104 -10.24 15.45 11.21
CA LEU A 104 -9.87 16.21 10.03
C LEU A 104 -9.55 15.30 8.84
N GLU A 105 -8.74 14.26 9.06
CA GLU A 105 -8.37 13.27 8.04
C GLU A 105 -9.53 12.43 7.52
N SER A 106 -10.72 12.50 8.13
CA SER A 106 -11.90 11.73 7.71
C SER A 106 -13.00 12.60 7.09
N HIS A 107 -13.10 13.86 7.49
CA HIS A 107 -14.23 14.74 7.11
C HIS A 107 -13.83 16.01 6.37
N HIS A 108 -12.54 16.40 6.38
CA HIS A 108 -12.06 17.70 5.89
C HIS A 108 -10.72 17.56 5.16
N HIS A 109 -10.68 16.70 4.14
CA HIS A 109 -9.45 16.35 3.42
C HIS A 109 -8.82 17.49 2.62
N GLU A 110 -9.59 18.56 2.39
CA GLU A 110 -9.21 19.76 1.65
C GLU A 110 -8.49 20.80 2.52
N LYS A 111 -8.51 20.64 3.85
CA LYS A 111 -7.96 21.62 4.80
C LYS A 111 -6.67 21.14 5.46
N ILE A 112 -5.76 22.08 5.71
CA ILE A 112 -4.55 21.82 6.51
C ILE A 112 -4.82 22.01 8.00
N LEU A 113 -4.16 21.23 8.87
CA LEU A 113 -4.23 21.42 10.32
C LEU A 113 -3.04 22.26 10.79
N VAL A 114 -3.31 23.31 11.55
CA VAL A 114 -2.31 24.23 12.08
C VAL A 114 -2.50 24.38 13.58
N THR A 115 -1.40 24.58 14.32
CA THR A 115 -1.42 24.86 15.77
C THR A 115 -0.38 25.91 16.11
N TYR A 116 -0.69 26.77 17.09
CA TYR A 116 0.17 27.88 17.53
C TYR A 116 0.65 27.62 18.98
N PRO A 117 1.42 26.55 19.23
CA PRO A 117 1.84 26.19 20.56
C PRO A 117 2.82 27.21 21.16
N PHE A 118 2.84 27.27 22.49
CA PHE A 118 3.97 27.88 23.21
C PHE A 118 5.27 27.17 22.83
N CYS A 119 6.39 27.88 22.86
CA CYS A 119 7.71 27.29 22.59
C CYS A 119 8.02 26.07 23.48
N SER A 120 7.47 26.01 24.70
CA SER A 120 7.60 24.87 25.62
C SER A 120 6.86 23.60 25.16
N ALA A 121 5.84 23.72 24.30
CA ALA A 121 5.02 22.62 23.81
C ALA A 121 5.45 22.11 22.41
N ILE A 122 6.45 22.73 21.79
CA ILE A 122 6.94 22.36 20.44
C ILE A 122 7.28 20.87 20.37
N LYS A 123 8.03 20.35 21.34
CA LYS A 123 8.44 18.95 21.31
C LYS A 123 7.25 17.98 21.38
N PHE A 124 6.18 18.37 22.07
CA PHE A 124 4.95 17.59 22.13
C PHE A 124 4.25 17.50 20.76
N PHE A 125 4.18 18.61 20.03
CA PHE A 125 3.58 18.65 18.69
C PHE A 125 4.48 18.02 17.62
N GLU A 126 5.80 18.19 17.69
CA GLU A 126 6.75 17.45 16.83
C GLU A 126 6.54 15.95 16.94
N ASN A 127 6.43 15.48 18.18
CA ASN A 127 6.16 14.08 18.49
C ASN A 127 4.82 13.63 17.89
N LEU A 128 3.82 14.50 17.77
CA LEU A 128 2.55 14.23 17.09
C LEU A 128 2.68 14.15 15.56
N GLY A 129 3.78 14.65 14.98
CA GLY A 129 4.03 14.73 13.55
C GLY A 129 3.86 16.13 12.96
N PHE A 130 3.79 17.17 13.80
CA PHE A 130 3.77 18.56 13.33
C PHE A 130 5.19 19.06 13.01
N THR A 131 5.28 20.01 12.08
CA THR A 131 6.53 20.66 11.69
C THR A 131 6.44 22.16 11.91
N VAL A 132 7.50 22.77 12.44
CA VAL A 132 7.60 24.23 12.63
C VAL A 132 7.68 24.93 11.28
N ILE A 133 6.86 25.96 11.05
CA ILE A 133 6.81 26.73 9.79
C ILE A 133 6.94 28.26 9.98
N SER A 134 7.21 28.73 11.19
CA SER A 134 7.46 30.14 11.48
C SER A 134 8.69 30.35 12.34
N ASP A 135 9.18 31.59 12.35
CA ASP A 135 10.06 32.05 13.44
C ASP A 135 9.24 32.21 14.74
N GLU A 136 9.94 32.44 15.84
CA GLU A 136 9.31 32.76 17.12
C GLU A 136 8.60 34.11 17.05
N PHE A 137 7.37 34.17 17.55
CA PHE A 137 6.61 35.40 17.69
C PHE A 137 5.96 35.48 19.08
N THR A 138 5.74 36.70 19.56
CA THR A 138 5.11 36.93 20.86
C THR A 138 3.62 37.16 20.70
N SER A 139 2.81 36.41 21.44
CA SER A 139 1.36 36.59 21.56
C SER A 139 0.97 36.39 23.01
N ALA A 140 0.12 37.29 23.54
CA ALA A 140 -0.29 37.27 24.96
C ALA A 140 0.91 37.14 25.93
N GLU A 141 1.96 37.95 25.69
CA GLU A 141 3.22 37.97 26.46
C GLU A 141 4.02 36.65 26.46
N LYS A 142 3.66 35.69 25.60
CA LYS A 142 4.32 34.38 25.51
C LYS A 142 4.90 34.15 24.12
N ALA A 143 6.00 33.41 24.08
CA ALA A 143 6.65 32.99 22.85
C ALA A 143 5.94 31.79 22.22
N HIS A 144 5.58 31.93 20.95
CA HIS A 144 4.89 30.93 20.13
C HIS A 144 5.65 30.65 18.84
N LYS A 145 5.37 29.48 18.25
CA LYS A 145 5.65 29.19 16.84
C LYS A 145 4.43 28.59 16.19
N ILE A 146 4.33 28.75 14.87
CA ILE A 146 3.33 28.09 14.06
C ILE A 146 3.85 26.72 13.65
N MET A 147 3.02 25.70 13.83
CA MET A 147 3.31 24.35 13.36
C MET A 147 2.19 23.82 12.47
N LEU A 148 2.57 23.11 11.42
CA LEU A 148 1.69 22.48 10.45
C LEU A 148 1.68 20.96 10.64
N TYR A 149 0.51 20.35 10.56
CA TYR A 149 0.39 18.92 10.30
C TYR A 149 0.23 18.69 8.79
N TYR A 150 1.21 18.05 8.18
CA TYR A 150 1.14 17.76 6.75
C TYR A 150 0.04 16.72 6.45
N PRO A 151 -0.88 16.98 5.51
CA PRO A 151 -1.87 16.00 5.06
C PRO A 151 -1.21 14.84 4.31
N ARG A 152 -1.96 13.75 4.12
CA ARG A 152 -1.49 12.55 3.41
C ARG A 152 -1.20 12.82 1.94
N ARG A 153 -0.25 12.06 1.35
CA ARG A 153 0.18 12.30 -0.04
C ARG A 153 -0.94 12.13 -1.05
N ASP A 154 -1.80 11.14 -0.86
CA ASP A 154 -3.03 10.89 -1.63
C ASP A 154 -4.06 12.04 -1.53
N ARG A 155 -3.88 12.97 -0.58
CA ARG A 155 -4.73 14.14 -0.38
C ARG A 155 -4.09 15.44 -0.86
N LEU A 156 -2.80 15.45 -1.22
CA LEU A 156 -2.09 16.66 -1.65
C LEU A 156 -2.73 17.34 -2.86
N SER A 157 -3.26 16.57 -3.82
CA SER A 157 -3.93 17.10 -5.01
C SER A 157 -5.29 17.75 -4.70
N LYS A 158 -5.87 17.46 -3.54
CA LYS A 158 -7.19 17.97 -3.10
C LYS A 158 -7.06 19.20 -2.19
N LEU A 159 -5.83 19.63 -1.88
CA LEU A 159 -5.59 20.79 -1.04
C LEU A 159 -5.71 22.07 -1.84
N ASP A 160 -6.57 22.96 -1.39
CA ASP A 160 -6.75 24.29 -1.99
C ASP A 160 -5.75 25.31 -1.40
N ILE A 161 -4.45 24.98 -1.44
CA ILE A 161 -3.38 25.89 -0.95
C ILE A 161 -2.93 26.83 -2.09
N CYS A 162 -3.01 26.38 -3.34
CA CYS A 162 -2.49 27.12 -4.49
C CYS A 162 -3.40 28.26 -5.00
N ASN A 163 -4.70 28.27 -4.67
CA ASN A 163 -5.63 29.34 -5.08
C ASN A 163 -5.96 30.34 -3.95
N ILE A 164 -5.15 30.39 -2.89
CA ILE A 164 -5.38 31.35 -1.82
C ILE A 164 -5.02 32.74 -2.35
N ASP A 165 -6.03 33.57 -2.56
CA ASP A 165 -5.90 34.95 -3.01
C ASP A 165 -5.33 35.80 -1.85
N VAL A 166 -4.02 35.68 -1.60
CA VAL A 166 -3.28 36.33 -0.48
C VAL A 166 -3.35 37.87 -0.59
N ILE A 167 -3.60 38.38 -1.79
CA ILE A 167 -3.41 39.79 -2.15
C ILE A 167 -4.43 40.73 -1.46
N ASN A 168 -5.62 40.24 -1.09
CA ASN A 168 -6.72 41.09 -0.61
C ASN A 168 -7.05 40.96 0.88
N ARG A 169 -6.24 40.26 1.69
CA ARG A 169 -6.55 40.01 3.10
C ARG A 169 -5.48 40.59 4.02
N LYS A 170 -5.89 41.46 4.95
CA LYS A 170 -5.01 41.97 6.02
C LYS A 170 -4.88 40.91 7.12
N TYR A 171 -3.70 40.31 7.21
CA TYR A 171 -3.36 39.36 8.27
C TYR A 171 -2.48 40.01 9.33
N ALA A 172 -2.58 39.54 10.57
CA ALA A 172 -1.64 39.91 11.62
C ALA A 172 -0.27 39.25 11.35
N GLN A 173 0.81 39.92 11.76
CA GLN A 173 2.17 39.36 11.67
C GLN A 173 2.22 38.02 12.42
N GLY A 174 2.66 36.96 11.74
CA GLY A 174 2.68 35.60 12.30
C GLY A 174 1.36 34.82 12.22
N ASP A 175 0.37 35.26 11.44
CA ASP A 175 -0.75 34.39 11.03
C ASP A 175 -0.30 33.40 9.93
N CYS A 176 -1.07 32.34 9.69
CA CYS A 176 -0.72 31.29 8.72
C CYS A 176 -0.59 31.82 7.28
N PHE A 177 -1.18 32.99 7.02
CA PHE A 177 -1.16 33.68 5.73
C PHE A 177 -0.25 34.92 5.71
N ASP A 178 0.57 35.12 6.74
CA ASP A 178 1.72 36.03 6.66
C ASP A 178 2.60 35.57 5.49
N SER A 179 3.03 36.51 4.63
CA SER A 179 3.78 36.18 3.41
C SER A 179 5.08 35.42 3.68
N SER A 180 5.71 35.65 4.85
CA SER A 180 6.91 34.91 5.27
C SER A 180 6.59 33.47 5.67
N VAL A 181 5.43 33.24 6.30
CA VAL A 181 4.95 31.91 6.70
C VAL A 181 4.49 31.12 5.49
N ILE A 182 3.75 31.74 4.56
CA ILE A 182 3.35 31.11 3.29
C ILE A 182 4.58 30.68 2.49
N LYS A 183 5.60 31.55 2.41
CA LYS A 183 6.84 31.20 1.73
C LYS A 183 7.50 29.97 2.38
N LYS A 184 7.67 29.96 3.71
CA LYS A 184 8.23 28.81 4.44
C LYS A 184 7.38 27.54 4.29
N LEU A 185 6.05 27.67 4.26
CA LEU A 185 5.12 26.58 4.02
C LEU A 185 5.35 25.98 2.62
N ASN A 186 5.39 26.82 1.59
CA ASN A 186 5.64 26.40 0.22
C ASN A 186 7.02 25.78 0.06
N ASP A 187 8.06 26.39 0.62
CA ASP A 187 9.43 25.88 0.60
C ASP A 187 9.51 24.51 1.30
N ALA A 188 8.82 24.33 2.43
CA ALA A 188 8.80 23.07 3.16
C ALA A 188 7.97 21.98 2.45
N ILE A 189 6.81 22.32 1.87
CA ILE A 189 6.02 21.42 1.02
C ILE A 189 6.87 20.98 -0.19
N GLN A 190 7.53 21.93 -0.84
CA GLN A 190 8.31 21.69 -2.05
C GLN A 190 9.54 20.83 -1.75
N SER A 191 10.30 21.16 -0.69
CA SER A 191 11.41 20.33 -0.21
C SER A 191 10.96 18.91 0.13
N PHE A 192 9.77 18.75 0.73
CA PHE A 192 9.24 17.43 1.05
C PHE A 192 8.88 16.63 -0.21
N LYS A 193 8.28 17.30 -1.21
CA LYS A 193 7.98 16.71 -2.52
C LYS A 193 9.25 16.32 -3.28
N GLU A 194 10.25 17.19 -3.32
CA GLU A 194 11.51 16.96 -4.04
C GLU A 194 12.32 15.80 -3.46
N GLN A 195 12.35 15.67 -2.12
CA GLN A 195 13.11 14.60 -1.47
C GLN A 195 12.41 13.25 -1.52
N ASN A 196 11.10 13.22 -1.81
CA ASN A 196 10.25 12.03 -1.83
C ASN A 196 10.32 11.18 -0.54
N ILE A 197 10.76 11.71 0.60
CA ILE A 197 10.90 10.97 1.87
C ILE A 197 9.52 10.67 2.49
N PRO A 198 9.24 9.43 2.96
CA PRO A 198 8.02 9.11 3.71
C PRO A 198 7.91 9.90 5.03
N ARG A 199 6.67 10.20 5.49
CA ARG A 199 6.42 10.93 6.75
C ARG A 199 6.60 10.04 7.99
N LEU A 200 7.84 9.62 8.28
CA LEU A 200 8.14 8.55 9.26
C LEU A 200 7.41 8.70 10.60
N VAL A 201 7.41 9.88 11.23
CA VAL A 201 6.71 10.11 12.51
C VAL A 201 5.19 9.93 12.39
N HIS A 202 4.60 10.22 11.23
CA HIS A 202 3.17 10.02 10.98
C HIS A 202 2.80 8.54 10.82
N LEU A 203 3.70 7.72 10.27
CA LEU A 203 3.40 6.32 9.99
C LEU A 203 3.13 5.49 11.25
N GLN A 204 3.57 5.96 12.43
CA GLN A 204 3.35 5.32 13.74
C GLN A 204 1.86 5.05 14.05
N TYR A 205 0.96 5.76 13.37
CA TYR A 205 -0.46 5.72 13.65
C TYR A 205 -1.27 4.79 12.75
N LEU A 206 -0.61 4.18 11.77
CA LEU A 206 -1.24 3.30 10.80
C LEU A 206 -1.35 1.88 11.34
N ALA A 207 -0.39 1.46 12.17
CA ALA A 207 -0.43 0.16 12.83
C ALA A 207 -1.42 0.16 14.00
N ASP A 208 -2.23 -0.90 14.11
CA ASP A 208 -3.17 -1.06 15.22
C ASP A 208 -2.42 -1.30 16.54
N GLU A 209 -2.49 -0.31 17.45
CA GLU A 209 -1.87 -0.37 18.77
C GLU A 209 -2.39 -1.55 19.61
N ASN A 210 -3.64 -2.01 19.41
CA ASN A 210 -4.20 -3.12 20.17
C ASN A 210 -3.57 -4.46 19.80
N VAL A 211 -3.06 -4.58 18.57
CA VAL A 211 -2.39 -5.78 18.06
C VAL A 211 -0.89 -5.72 18.33
N ILE A 212 -0.26 -4.60 17.98
CA ILE A 212 1.21 -4.43 18.06
C ILE A 212 1.67 -4.14 19.48
N GLY A 213 0.86 -3.44 20.26
CA GLY A 213 1.20 -2.98 21.59
C GLY A 213 1.95 -1.64 21.59
N LEU A 214 1.55 -0.78 22.53
CA LEU A 214 2.07 0.58 22.70
C LEU A 214 3.60 0.65 22.86
N SER A 215 4.24 -0.37 23.45
CA SER A 215 5.70 -0.38 23.63
C SER A 215 6.43 -0.39 22.29
N LEU A 216 6.01 -1.22 21.34
CA LEU A 216 6.65 -1.29 20.01
C LEU A 216 6.37 -0.02 19.20
N ILE A 217 5.16 0.54 19.29
CA ILE A 217 4.83 1.83 18.65
C ILE A 217 5.72 2.96 19.20
N ARG A 218 6.02 2.97 20.50
CA ARG A 218 6.96 3.94 21.09
C ARG A 218 8.38 3.77 20.57
N VAL A 219 8.85 2.53 20.45
CA VAL A 219 10.18 2.23 19.89
C VAL A 219 10.25 2.66 18.43
N TYR A 220 9.20 2.41 17.64
CA TYR A 220 9.09 2.90 16.26
C TYR A 220 9.19 4.42 16.19
N ARG A 221 8.47 5.14 17.05
CA ARG A 221 8.53 6.60 17.10
C ARG A 221 9.93 7.11 17.39
N GLU A 222 10.64 6.47 18.33
CA GLU A 222 12.02 6.82 18.64
C GLU A 222 12.94 6.55 17.45
N CYS A 223 12.75 5.43 16.75
CA CYS A 223 13.45 5.10 15.51
C CYS A 223 13.23 6.19 14.45
N ALA A 224 11.99 6.53 14.13
CA ALA A 224 11.64 7.57 13.16
C ALA A 224 12.27 8.93 13.52
N CYS A 225 12.23 9.32 14.81
CA CYS A 225 12.89 10.54 15.28
C CYS A 225 14.41 10.47 15.09
N ALA A 226 15.05 9.36 15.48
CA ALA A 226 16.49 9.17 15.33
C ALA A 226 16.93 9.21 13.87
N THR A 227 16.17 8.61 12.95
CA THR A 227 16.40 8.67 11.49
C THR A 227 16.39 10.12 11.00
N LEU A 228 15.35 10.89 11.34
CA LEU A 228 15.19 12.28 10.86
C LEU A 228 16.21 13.24 11.48
N THR A 229 16.63 13.00 12.72
CA THR A 229 17.72 13.77 13.37
C THR A 229 19.12 13.25 13.00
N GLN A 230 19.22 12.31 12.05
CA GLN A 230 20.47 11.70 11.60
C GLN A 230 21.33 11.05 12.70
N ASN A 231 20.69 10.55 13.75
CA ASN A 231 21.35 9.67 14.72
C ASN A 231 21.32 8.23 14.18
N PHE A 232 22.14 7.96 13.16
CA PHE A 232 22.08 6.73 12.38
C PHE A 232 22.35 5.49 13.22
N LYS A 233 23.29 5.54 14.17
CA LYS A 233 23.54 4.43 15.10
C LYS A 233 22.29 4.06 15.90
N ARG A 234 21.60 5.05 16.47
CA ARG A 234 20.37 4.80 17.23
C ARG A 234 19.23 4.33 16.32
N SER A 235 19.10 4.91 15.13
CA SER A 235 18.11 4.48 14.14
C SER A 235 18.30 3.01 13.78
N GLU A 236 19.54 2.61 13.46
CA GLU A 236 19.90 1.24 13.07
C GLU A 236 19.65 0.23 14.20
N GLU A 237 20.03 0.54 15.44
CA GLU A 237 19.74 -0.32 16.59
C GLU A 237 18.22 -0.57 16.76
N LEU A 238 17.41 0.48 16.63
CA LEU A 238 15.98 0.41 16.84
C LEU A 238 15.24 -0.25 15.67
N GLU A 239 15.62 0.07 14.42
CA GLU A 239 15.00 -0.54 13.24
C GLU A 239 15.32 -2.04 13.17
N ASN A 240 16.55 -2.47 13.48
CA ASN A 240 16.91 -3.89 13.49
C ASN A 240 16.11 -4.67 14.53
N PHE A 241 15.91 -4.10 15.73
CA PHE A 241 15.07 -4.70 16.75
C PHE A 241 13.60 -4.84 16.29
N LEU A 242 13.04 -3.76 15.74
CA LEU A 242 11.65 -3.76 15.27
C LEU A 242 11.45 -4.69 14.05
N GLU A 243 12.40 -4.70 13.13
CA GLU A 243 12.42 -5.57 11.95
C GLU A 243 12.42 -7.03 12.37
N ALA A 244 13.28 -7.44 13.32
CA ALA A 244 13.33 -8.80 13.83
C ALA A 244 11.99 -9.23 14.46
N MET A 245 11.40 -8.37 15.29
CA MET A 245 10.10 -8.64 15.94
C MET A 245 8.96 -8.78 14.92
N ALA A 246 8.90 -7.88 13.94
CA ALA A 246 7.88 -7.94 12.90
C ALA A 246 8.10 -9.15 11.98
N TRP A 247 9.34 -9.44 11.61
CA TRP A 247 9.71 -10.58 10.75
C TRP A 247 9.29 -11.92 11.36
N GLU A 248 9.53 -12.13 12.66
CA GLU A 248 9.08 -13.33 13.37
C GLU A 248 7.55 -13.52 13.25
N LYS A 249 6.80 -12.43 13.39
CA LYS A 249 5.33 -12.45 13.28
C LYS A 249 4.85 -12.68 11.86
N LEU A 250 5.51 -12.10 10.86
CA LEU A 250 5.18 -12.33 9.46
C LEU A 250 5.44 -13.78 9.02
N ASN A 251 6.40 -14.45 9.67
CA ASN A 251 6.77 -15.84 9.37
C ASN A 251 6.17 -16.84 10.37
N THR A 252 5.15 -16.44 11.13
CA THR A 252 4.38 -17.34 11.99
C THR A 252 3.16 -17.88 11.24
N GLY A 253 3.20 -19.15 10.83
CA GLY A 253 2.05 -19.80 10.17
C GLY A 253 1.85 -19.38 8.72
N HIS A 254 0.61 -19.46 8.24
CA HIS A 254 0.30 -19.12 6.84
C HIS A 254 0.23 -17.59 6.69
N TYR A 255 0.90 -17.02 5.68
CA TYR A 255 1.02 -15.56 5.53
C TYR A 255 -0.35 -14.85 5.50
N ALA A 256 -1.36 -15.45 4.85
CA ALA A 256 -2.74 -14.96 4.78
C ALA A 256 -3.42 -14.77 6.16
N GLU A 257 -2.99 -15.50 7.19
CA GLU A 257 -3.53 -15.43 8.56
C GLU A 257 -2.82 -14.37 9.42
N VAL A 258 -1.70 -13.84 8.93
CA VAL A 258 -0.95 -12.80 9.62
C VAL A 258 -1.78 -11.53 9.68
N ASN A 259 -2.01 -11.03 10.91
CA ASN A 259 -2.74 -9.79 11.14
C ASN A 259 -2.07 -8.62 10.41
N GLU A 260 -2.88 -7.84 9.68
CA GLU A 260 -2.42 -6.72 8.85
C GLU A 260 -1.59 -5.69 9.63
N ALA A 261 -1.85 -5.51 10.92
CA ALA A 261 -1.09 -4.56 11.75
C ALA A 261 0.42 -4.89 11.77
N TRP A 262 0.82 -6.17 11.70
CA TRP A 262 2.23 -6.58 11.62
C TRP A 262 2.84 -6.27 10.26
N ARG A 263 2.07 -6.42 9.18
CA ARG A 263 2.48 -6.04 7.82
C ARG A 263 2.69 -4.53 7.72
N ILE A 264 1.79 -3.76 8.31
CA ILE A 264 1.93 -2.30 8.42
C ILE A 264 3.17 -1.95 9.24
N LEU A 265 3.38 -2.56 10.42
CA LEU A 265 4.56 -2.31 11.24
C LEU A 265 5.85 -2.58 10.47
N TYR A 266 5.92 -3.71 9.76
CA TYR A 266 7.09 -4.05 8.94
C TYR A 266 7.35 -2.98 7.87
N ALA A 267 6.34 -2.59 7.09
CA ALA A 267 6.48 -1.58 6.04
C ALA A 267 6.97 -0.22 6.57
N ILE A 268 6.47 0.23 7.74
CA ILE A 268 6.86 1.52 8.30
C ILE A 268 8.28 1.49 8.90
N VAL A 269 8.71 0.35 9.44
CA VAL A 269 10.10 0.14 9.91
C VAL A 269 11.05 0.14 8.74
N MET A 270 10.71 -0.56 7.66
CA MET A 270 11.50 -0.56 6.42
C MET A 270 11.57 0.84 5.79
N SER A 271 10.53 1.67 5.96
CA SER A 271 10.58 3.08 5.55
C SER A 271 11.65 3.88 6.33
N CYS A 272 11.79 3.66 7.65
CA CYS A 272 12.86 4.29 8.43
C CYS A 272 14.24 3.84 7.96
N LYS A 273 14.43 2.53 7.77
CA LYS A 273 15.67 1.93 7.28
C LYS A 273 16.04 2.48 5.90
N ALA A 274 15.10 2.55 4.97
CA ALA A 274 15.33 3.09 3.64
C ALA A 274 15.75 4.58 3.67
N VAL A 275 15.09 5.40 4.49
CA VAL A 275 15.44 6.83 4.63
C VAL A 275 16.81 7.01 5.27
N ARG A 276 17.13 6.23 6.30
CA ARG A 276 18.47 6.21 6.92
C ARG A 276 19.54 5.88 5.88
N LEU A 277 19.37 4.75 5.18
CA LEU A 277 20.31 4.28 4.17
C LEU A 277 20.48 5.29 3.02
N LYS A 278 19.40 5.98 2.62
CA LYS A 278 19.49 7.11 1.68
C LYS A 278 20.39 8.23 2.22
N PHE A 279 20.21 8.65 3.48
CA PHE A 279 21.05 9.68 4.10
C PHE A 279 22.51 9.25 4.23
N GLU A 280 22.77 7.96 4.41
CA GLU A 280 24.12 7.36 4.36
C GLU A 280 24.65 7.13 2.93
N GLN A 281 23.91 7.58 1.90
CA GLN A 281 24.25 7.46 0.47
C GLN A 281 24.30 6.00 -0.04
N LYS A 282 23.65 5.07 0.66
CA LYS A 282 23.53 3.65 0.29
C LYS A 282 22.24 3.41 -0.52
N VAL A 283 22.16 3.97 -1.72
CA VAL A 283 20.93 4.06 -2.52
C VAL A 283 20.34 2.68 -2.86
N GLN A 284 21.16 1.70 -3.25
CA GLN A 284 20.67 0.35 -3.59
C GLN A 284 20.13 -0.40 -2.37
N GLU A 285 20.80 -0.31 -1.22
CA GLU A 285 20.32 -0.90 0.04
C GLU A 285 19.02 -0.21 0.50
N ALA A 286 18.91 1.10 0.32
CA ALA A 286 17.69 1.86 0.58
C ALA A 286 16.54 1.41 -0.32
N LEU A 287 16.80 1.18 -1.61
CA LEU A 287 15.81 0.68 -2.56
C LEU A 287 15.35 -0.73 -2.18
N HIS A 288 16.29 -1.62 -1.87
CA HIS A 288 15.99 -2.96 -1.37
C HIS A 288 15.12 -2.91 -0.12
N ALA A 289 15.44 -2.04 0.84
CA ALA A 289 14.61 -1.84 2.03
C ALA A 289 13.18 -1.39 1.68
N CYS A 290 13.00 -0.50 0.70
CA CYS A 290 11.67 -0.11 0.23
C CYS A 290 10.91 -1.31 -0.35
N ASP A 291 11.55 -2.06 -1.25
CA ASP A 291 10.91 -3.22 -1.89
C ASP A 291 10.54 -4.29 -0.88
N MET A 292 11.39 -4.56 0.12
CA MET A 292 11.05 -5.47 1.23
C MET A 292 9.81 -4.99 1.99
N GLY A 293 9.72 -3.69 2.29
CA GLY A 293 8.54 -3.10 2.94
C GLY A 293 7.26 -3.21 2.11
N LEU A 294 7.37 -3.13 0.78
CA LEU A 294 6.25 -3.29 -0.15
C LEU A 294 5.84 -4.76 -0.33
N ILE A 295 6.80 -5.68 -0.48
CA ILE A 295 6.58 -7.12 -0.71
C ILE A 295 6.00 -7.78 0.54
N MET A 296 6.63 -7.56 1.69
CA MET A 296 6.22 -8.21 2.95
C MET A 296 5.14 -7.42 3.69
N GLY A 297 4.83 -6.22 3.21
CA GLY A 297 3.86 -5.30 3.79
C GLY A 297 2.89 -4.77 2.75
N ARG A 298 2.87 -3.44 2.58
CA ARG A 298 2.10 -2.69 1.57
C ARG A 298 2.58 -1.24 1.57
N ASP A 299 2.15 -0.46 0.59
CA ASP A 299 2.23 0.99 0.72
C ASP A 299 1.14 1.47 1.71
N VAL A 300 1.58 1.92 2.88
CA VAL A 300 0.68 2.22 4.00
C VAL A 300 0.08 3.63 3.95
N ASP A 301 0.68 4.52 3.17
CA ASP A 301 0.28 5.93 3.01
C ASP A 301 -0.03 6.24 1.53
N GLY A 302 -0.67 5.28 0.86
CA GLY A 302 -1.12 5.33 -0.53
C GLY A 302 0.00 5.04 -1.54
N SER A 303 0.98 5.93 -1.61
CA SER A 303 2.09 5.83 -2.57
C SER A 303 3.43 6.32 -2.00
N SER A 304 3.54 6.48 -0.68
CA SER A 304 4.72 7.09 -0.06
C SER A 304 5.97 6.23 -0.22
N LEU A 305 5.87 4.92 0.02
CA LEU A 305 7.03 4.03 -0.04
C LEU A 305 7.39 3.66 -1.48
N SER A 306 6.38 3.39 -2.32
CA SER A 306 6.55 3.12 -3.76
C SER A 306 7.13 4.33 -4.50
N SER A 307 6.64 5.55 -4.25
CA SER A 307 7.21 6.78 -4.84
C SER A 307 8.65 7.03 -4.37
N PHE A 308 8.97 6.69 -3.12
CA PHE A 308 10.33 6.78 -2.62
C PHE A 308 11.26 5.76 -3.29
N ALA A 309 10.79 4.52 -3.47
CA ALA A 309 11.50 3.49 -4.23
C ALA A 309 11.74 3.92 -5.67
N HIS A 310 10.73 4.47 -6.35
CA HIS A 310 10.85 5.02 -7.70
C HIS A 310 11.92 6.12 -7.76
N SER A 311 11.88 7.08 -6.83
CA SER A 311 12.88 8.14 -6.74
C SER A 311 14.29 7.59 -6.54
N LEU A 312 14.46 6.61 -5.63
CA LEU A 312 15.75 5.94 -5.40
C LEU A 312 16.26 5.23 -6.67
N HIS A 313 15.38 4.48 -7.34
CA HIS A 313 15.71 3.81 -8.60
C HIS A 313 16.13 4.81 -9.69
N SER A 314 15.48 5.97 -9.77
CA SER A 314 15.81 7.01 -10.77
C SER A 314 17.22 7.61 -10.61
N PHE A 315 17.83 7.50 -9.41
CA PHE A 315 19.21 7.91 -9.16
C PHE A 315 20.24 6.84 -9.57
N LEU A 316 19.80 5.61 -9.84
CA LEU A 316 20.68 4.53 -10.26
C LEU A 316 20.91 4.59 -11.78
N PRO A 317 22.07 4.11 -12.28
CA PRO A 317 22.37 4.12 -13.70
C PRO A 317 21.34 3.31 -14.49
N LYS A 318 20.72 3.90 -15.51
CA LYS A 318 19.82 3.14 -16.38
C LYS A 318 20.59 2.01 -17.08
N SER A 319 20.03 0.81 -17.08
CA SER A 319 20.54 -0.29 -17.91
C SER A 319 20.39 0.10 -19.39
N THR A 320 21.51 0.33 -20.07
CA THR A 320 21.54 0.62 -21.53
C THR A 320 21.67 -0.65 -22.37
N PHE A 321 21.77 -1.82 -21.74
CA PHE A 321 21.95 -3.08 -22.44
C PHE A 321 20.61 -3.62 -22.92
N SER A 322 20.51 -3.87 -24.22
CA SER A 322 19.39 -4.63 -24.78
C SER A 322 19.41 -6.04 -24.22
N VAL A 323 18.27 -6.52 -23.74
CA VAL A 323 18.16 -7.91 -23.27
C VAL A 323 18.29 -8.85 -24.45
N LEU A 324 19.31 -9.72 -24.41
CA LEU A 324 19.64 -10.66 -25.48
C LEU A 324 19.30 -12.08 -25.05
N ILE A 325 18.18 -12.59 -25.58
CA ILE A 325 17.79 -14.00 -25.39
C ILE A 325 18.74 -14.88 -26.22
N LYS A 326 19.77 -15.44 -25.59
CA LYS A 326 20.82 -16.22 -26.28
C LYS A 326 20.33 -17.59 -26.75
N THR A 327 19.35 -18.16 -26.06
CA THR A 327 18.77 -19.46 -26.36
C THR A 327 17.25 -19.34 -26.48
N LYS A 328 16.71 -19.51 -27.69
CA LYS A 328 15.29 -19.74 -27.90
C LYS A 328 15.05 -21.23 -28.05
N LYS A 329 14.62 -21.89 -26.97
CA LYS A 329 14.10 -23.26 -27.06
C LYS A 329 12.76 -23.21 -27.79
N LEU A 330 12.66 -23.92 -28.91
CA LEU A 330 11.41 -24.07 -29.64
C LEU A 330 10.58 -25.14 -28.93
N ILE A 331 9.53 -24.71 -28.23
CA ILE A 331 8.59 -25.62 -27.56
C ILE A 331 7.30 -25.68 -28.35
N GLN A 332 6.93 -26.90 -28.71
CA GLN A 332 5.63 -27.16 -29.28
C GLN A 332 4.59 -27.26 -28.17
N PRO A 333 3.36 -26.75 -28.39
CA PRO A 333 2.28 -26.99 -27.45
C PRO A 333 2.08 -28.51 -27.30
N PRO A 334 1.73 -28.99 -26.09
CA PRO A 334 1.30 -30.36 -25.89
C PRO A 334 0.20 -30.74 -26.89
N ALA A 335 0.22 -31.98 -27.36
CA ALA A 335 -0.82 -32.47 -28.25
C ALA A 335 -2.20 -32.38 -27.57
N SER A 336 -3.23 -32.06 -28.36
CA SER A 336 -4.61 -32.14 -27.89
C SER A 336 -4.92 -33.56 -27.44
N LEU A 337 -5.59 -33.68 -26.30
CA LEU A 337 -6.05 -34.97 -25.79
C LEU A 337 -7.31 -35.39 -26.54
N SER A 338 -7.65 -36.67 -26.45
CA SER A 338 -8.88 -37.23 -27.05
C SER A 338 -10.16 -36.62 -26.49
N ASN A 339 -10.11 -36.09 -25.26
CA ASN A 339 -11.21 -35.42 -24.55
C ASN A 339 -11.09 -33.88 -24.58
N SER A 340 -10.22 -33.31 -25.41
CA SER A 340 -10.08 -31.86 -25.55
C SER A 340 -11.24 -31.26 -26.36
N LEU A 341 -11.80 -30.17 -25.83
CA LEU A 341 -12.85 -29.33 -26.37
C LEU A 341 -12.25 -28.00 -26.85
N SER A 342 -12.87 -27.40 -27.85
CA SER A 342 -12.50 -26.06 -28.33
C SER A 342 -13.00 -24.97 -27.38
N ILE A 343 -12.24 -23.88 -27.30
CA ILE A 343 -12.64 -22.65 -26.61
C ILE A 343 -13.18 -21.67 -27.63
N ASP A 344 -14.33 -21.06 -27.34
CA ASP A 344 -14.93 -20.04 -28.19
C ASP A 344 -14.09 -18.75 -28.14
N VAL A 345 -13.96 -18.11 -29.31
CA VAL A 345 -13.24 -16.84 -29.48
C VAL A 345 -14.25 -15.73 -29.75
N TYR A 346 -14.15 -14.64 -28.99
CA TYR A 346 -15.00 -13.46 -29.11
C TYR A 346 -14.14 -12.23 -29.36
N ASP A 347 -14.52 -11.42 -30.35
CA ASP A 347 -13.92 -10.11 -30.56
C ASP A 347 -14.69 -9.05 -29.79
N LEU A 348 -14.09 -8.51 -28.72
CA LEU A 348 -14.67 -7.51 -27.82
C LEU A 348 -16.18 -7.74 -27.55
N PRO A 349 -16.57 -8.89 -26.93
CA PRO A 349 -17.98 -9.19 -26.67
C PRO A 349 -18.66 -8.09 -25.86
N SER A 350 -19.96 -7.87 -26.13
CA SER A 350 -20.76 -6.93 -25.35
C SER A 350 -20.83 -7.35 -23.87
N PHE A 351 -21.13 -6.41 -22.97
CA PHE A 351 -21.35 -6.74 -21.56
C PHE A 351 -22.45 -7.80 -21.35
N GLU A 352 -23.52 -7.77 -22.15
CA GLU A 352 -24.59 -8.76 -22.11
C GLU A 352 -24.06 -10.15 -22.48
N THR A 353 -23.30 -10.24 -23.57
CA THR A 353 -22.65 -11.48 -24.01
C THR A 353 -21.67 -12.00 -22.95
N MET A 354 -20.86 -11.12 -22.36
CA MET A 354 -19.93 -11.51 -21.28
C MET A 354 -20.66 -11.98 -20.03
N LEU A 355 -21.75 -11.33 -19.63
CA LEU A 355 -22.59 -11.80 -18.53
C LEU A 355 -23.14 -13.20 -18.80
N GLU A 356 -23.55 -13.52 -20.03
CA GLU A 356 -23.97 -14.87 -20.37
C GLU A 356 -22.82 -15.89 -20.30
N ILE A 357 -21.62 -15.55 -20.78
CA ILE A 357 -20.43 -16.40 -20.72
C ILE A 357 -20.10 -16.71 -19.25
N MET A 358 -20.10 -15.68 -18.40
CA MET A 358 -19.84 -15.80 -16.96
C MET A 358 -20.92 -16.65 -16.27
N ARG A 359 -22.21 -16.45 -16.58
CA ARG A 359 -23.31 -17.27 -16.04
C ARG A 359 -23.19 -18.75 -16.42
N LYS A 360 -22.70 -19.02 -17.64
CA LYS A 360 -22.47 -20.39 -18.12
C LYS A 360 -21.18 -21.02 -17.54
N GLN A 361 -20.37 -20.26 -16.81
CA GLN A 361 -19.06 -20.67 -16.29
C GLN A 361 -18.18 -21.32 -17.38
N LYS A 362 -18.15 -20.71 -18.57
CA LYS A 362 -17.36 -21.20 -19.70
C LYS A 362 -16.10 -20.37 -19.90
N PRO A 363 -14.93 -20.99 -20.17
CA PRO A 363 -13.76 -20.24 -20.59
C PRO A 363 -14.00 -19.64 -21.98
N ALA A 364 -13.42 -18.47 -22.24
CA ALA A 364 -13.57 -17.77 -23.51
C ALA A 364 -12.31 -16.97 -23.84
N ILE A 365 -11.86 -17.03 -25.10
CA ILE A 365 -10.80 -16.16 -25.60
C ILE A 365 -11.43 -14.85 -26.05
N ILE A 366 -10.83 -13.73 -25.65
CA ILE A 366 -11.28 -12.38 -25.95
C ILE A 366 -10.16 -11.69 -26.75
N THR A 367 -10.46 -11.26 -27.97
CA THR A 367 -9.54 -10.47 -28.80
C THR A 367 -9.85 -8.99 -28.70
N GLY A 368 -8.89 -8.16 -29.13
CA GLY A 368 -9.06 -6.70 -29.27
C GLY A 368 -8.88 -5.89 -27.99
N LEU A 369 -8.76 -6.52 -26.81
CA LEU A 369 -8.62 -5.81 -25.53
C LEU A 369 -7.17 -5.40 -25.26
N VAL A 370 -6.24 -6.35 -25.17
CA VAL A 370 -4.82 -6.06 -24.84
C VAL A 370 -4.16 -5.22 -25.91
N SER A 371 -4.55 -5.36 -27.18
CA SER A 371 -4.02 -4.56 -28.29
C SER A 371 -4.24 -3.06 -28.13
N GLN A 372 -5.15 -2.63 -27.25
CA GLN A 372 -5.39 -1.22 -26.93
C GLN A 372 -4.50 -0.70 -25.79
N TRP A 373 -3.81 -1.57 -25.07
CA TRP A 373 -2.92 -1.18 -23.96
C TRP A 373 -1.65 -0.51 -24.50
N PRO A 374 -1.15 0.57 -23.86
CA PRO A 374 0.18 1.08 -24.16
C PRO A 374 1.27 0.00 -24.02
N ALA A 375 1.11 -0.91 -23.05
CA ALA A 375 1.98 -2.06 -22.84
C ALA A 375 2.20 -2.91 -24.11
N PHE A 376 1.19 -3.07 -24.96
CA PHE A 376 1.27 -3.92 -26.15
C PHE A 376 2.33 -3.46 -27.16
N THR A 377 2.65 -2.17 -27.17
CA THR A 377 3.68 -1.59 -28.04
C THR A 377 4.96 -1.23 -27.29
N LYS A 378 4.84 -0.87 -26.00
CA LYS A 378 5.93 -0.38 -25.17
C LYS A 378 6.75 -1.49 -24.52
N TRP A 379 6.09 -2.56 -24.06
CA TRP A 379 6.73 -3.54 -23.21
C TRP A 379 7.68 -4.45 -23.99
N SER A 380 8.84 -4.69 -23.38
CA SER A 380 9.84 -5.66 -23.77
C SER A 380 10.65 -6.04 -22.54
N PHE A 381 11.42 -7.13 -22.58
CA PHE A 381 12.32 -7.45 -21.48
C PHE A 381 13.33 -6.33 -21.21
N SER A 382 13.83 -5.66 -22.26
CA SER A 382 14.69 -4.47 -22.14
C SER A 382 13.99 -3.32 -21.43
N TYR A 383 12.73 -3.05 -21.77
CA TYR A 383 11.93 -2.02 -21.11
C TYR A 383 11.78 -2.29 -19.61
N PHE A 384 11.43 -3.52 -19.22
CA PHE A 384 11.35 -3.87 -17.80
C PHE A 384 12.72 -3.77 -17.10
N ASN A 385 13.80 -4.23 -17.75
CA ASN A 385 15.15 -4.12 -17.19
C ASN A 385 15.58 -2.65 -16.99
N GLU A 386 15.14 -1.72 -17.86
CA GLU A 386 15.38 -0.28 -17.70
C GLU A 386 14.57 0.31 -16.53
N ILE A 387 13.28 -0.02 -16.44
CA ILE A 387 12.36 0.62 -15.49
C ILE A 387 12.45 0.03 -14.09
N ILE A 388 12.65 -1.29 -13.97
CA ILE A 388 12.64 -2.00 -12.69
C ILE A 388 13.89 -2.83 -12.42
N GLY A 389 14.96 -2.72 -13.20
CA GLY A 389 16.15 -3.57 -13.09
C GLY A 389 16.72 -3.69 -11.67
N TYR A 390 16.77 -2.61 -10.89
CA TYR A 390 17.28 -2.65 -9.51
C TYR A 390 16.23 -3.00 -8.46
N ARG A 391 14.96 -3.16 -8.85
CA ARG A 391 13.89 -3.51 -7.92
C ARG A 391 14.05 -4.96 -7.49
N THR A 392 13.83 -5.23 -6.21
CA THR A 392 13.81 -6.59 -5.66
C THR A 392 12.50 -7.27 -6.06
N VAL A 393 12.59 -8.50 -6.58
CA VAL A 393 11.44 -9.29 -7.02
C VAL A 393 11.50 -10.73 -6.47
N PRO A 394 10.35 -11.33 -6.12
CA PRO A 394 10.27 -12.75 -5.81
C PRO A 394 10.33 -13.60 -7.08
N VAL A 395 11.26 -14.55 -7.12
CA VAL A 395 11.44 -15.48 -8.24
C VAL A 395 11.30 -16.91 -7.73
N GLU A 396 10.41 -17.65 -8.37
CA GLU A 396 10.30 -19.09 -8.23
C GLU A 396 11.36 -19.79 -9.07
N ILE A 397 12.07 -20.76 -8.51
CA ILE A 397 13.15 -21.47 -9.20
C ILE A 397 12.86 -22.97 -9.14
N GLY A 398 12.77 -23.60 -10.31
CA GLY A 398 12.48 -25.02 -10.47
C GLY A 398 11.43 -25.27 -11.56
N SER A 399 11.26 -26.52 -11.96
CA SER A 399 10.35 -26.91 -13.05
C SER A 399 8.87 -26.68 -12.74
N SER A 400 8.47 -26.80 -11.48
CA SER A 400 7.09 -26.63 -11.02
C SER A 400 7.08 -26.41 -9.51
N TYR A 401 6.17 -25.57 -9.00
CA TYR A 401 6.00 -25.37 -7.55
C TYR A 401 5.48 -26.61 -6.82
N ALA A 402 5.03 -27.64 -7.55
CA ALA A 402 4.69 -28.94 -6.97
C ALA A 402 5.91 -29.85 -6.76
N ASP A 403 7.10 -29.48 -7.25
CA ASP A 403 8.31 -30.29 -7.15
C ASP A 403 9.08 -30.02 -5.84
N MET A 404 9.69 -31.05 -5.26
CA MET A 404 10.46 -30.92 -4.01
C MET A 404 11.69 -30.01 -4.10
N SER A 405 12.23 -29.81 -5.32
CA SER A 405 13.37 -28.93 -5.57
C SER A 405 12.99 -27.46 -5.74
N TRP A 406 11.70 -27.14 -5.75
CA TRP A 406 11.23 -25.76 -5.91
C TRP A 406 11.64 -24.91 -4.71
N LYS A 407 12.05 -23.68 -5.01
CA LYS A 407 12.32 -22.65 -4.01
C LYS A 407 11.92 -21.29 -4.52
N GLN A 408 11.54 -20.40 -3.60
CA GLN A 408 11.39 -18.99 -3.89
C GLN A 408 12.61 -18.22 -3.37
N THR A 409 13.09 -17.25 -4.13
CA THR A 409 14.22 -16.40 -3.76
C THR A 409 13.97 -14.97 -4.18
N LEU A 410 14.42 -14.02 -3.36
CA LEU A 410 14.43 -12.60 -3.71
C LEU A 410 15.74 -12.25 -4.42
N MET A 411 15.66 -11.53 -5.52
CA MET A 411 16.81 -11.00 -6.25
C MET A 411 16.45 -9.70 -6.96
N SER A 412 17.42 -8.99 -7.54
CA SER A 412 17.08 -7.85 -8.40
C SER A 412 16.43 -8.37 -9.69
N PHE A 413 15.55 -7.56 -10.29
CA PHE A 413 14.96 -7.91 -11.59
C PHE A 413 16.04 -8.06 -12.68
N HIS A 414 17.12 -7.28 -12.60
CA HIS A 414 18.27 -7.39 -13.47
C HIS A 414 18.92 -8.77 -13.38
N ASP A 415 19.21 -9.25 -12.17
CA ASP A 415 19.79 -10.58 -11.95
C ASP A 415 18.84 -11.68 -12.44
N PHE A 416 17.52 -11.50 -12.29
CA PHE A 416 16.53 -12.41 -12.83
C PHE A 416 16.61 -12.51 -14.36
N ILE A 417 16.68 -11.36 -15.05
CA ILE A 417 16.82 -11.30 -16.51
C ILE A 417 18.12 -11.98 -16.95
N GLU A 418 19.26 -11.60 -16.36
CA GLU A 418 20.56 -12.17 -16.72
C GLU A 418 20.57 -13.68 -16.47
N LYS A 419 20.14 -14.14 -15.29
CA LYS A 419 20.28 -15.53 -14.88
C LYS A 419 19.30 -16.48 -15.58
N PHE A 420 18.07 -16.06 -15.84
CA PHE A 420 17.00 -16.96 -16.27
C PHE A 420 16.40 -16.65 -17.64
N VAL A 421 16.51 -15.41 -18.14
CA VAL A 421 15.92 -15.02 -19.43
C VAL A 421 16.96 -14.98 -20.53
N GLU A 422 18.14 -14.42 -20.26
CA GLU A 422 19.23 -14.34 -21.24
C GLU A 422 20.05 -15.62 -21.35
N ASN A 423 20.20 -16.35 -20.24
CA ASN A 423 21.05 -17.53 -20.12
C ASN A 423 20.24 -18.73 -19.60
N GLU A 424 20.69 -19.94 -19.93
CA GLU A 424 20.14 -21.16 -19.31
C GLU A 424 20.72 -21.32 -17.91
N SER A 425 19.85 -21.45 -16.91
CA SER A 425 20.27 -21.64 -15.52
C SER A 425 20.42 -23.13 -15.21
N PRO A 426 21.51 -23.55 -14.54
CA PRO A 426 21.64 -24.93 -14.07
C PRO A 426 20.63 -25.27 -12.95
N ASP A 427 20.06 -24.25 -12.31
CA ASP A 427 19.05 -24.41 -11.24
C ASP A 427 17.64 -24.70 -11.79
N GLY A 428 17.46 -24.75 -13.12
CA GLY A 428 16.15 -24.85 -13.78
C GLY A 428 15.56 -23.47 -14.15
N PRO A 429 14.31 -23.42 -14.66
CA PRO A 429 13.69 -22.16 -15.05
C PRO A 429 13.41 -21.29 -13.81
N GLY A 430 13.61 -19.98 -13.97
CA GLY A 430 13.21 -18.98 -12.99
C GLY A 430 11.93 -18.30 -13.46
N TYR A 431 10.95 -18.15 -12.59
CA TYR A 431 9.66 -17.57 -12.92
C TYR A 431 9.29 -16.45 -11.94
N PHE A 432 9.19 -15.22 -12.45
CA PHE A 432 8.61 -14.12 -11.70
C PHE A 432 7.08 -14.21 -11.81
N ALA A 433 6.51 -15.03 -10.93
CA ALA A 433 5.12 -15.46 -10.98
C ALA A 433 4.27 -14.80 -9.89
N GLN A 434 2.98 -14.62 -10.19
CA GLN A 434 1.94 -14.29 -9.22
C GLN A 434 2.29 -13.11 -8.28
N HIS A 435 2.93 -12.07 -8.83
CA HIS A 435 3.34 -10.92 -8.03
C HIS A 435 2.50 -9.68 -8.33
N ARG A 436 2.09 -8.98 -7.27
CA ARG A 436 1.37 -7.70 -7.33
C ARG A 436 2.32 -6.55 -7.69
N LEU A 437 2.99 -6.65 -8.83
CA LEU A 437 4.03 -5.71 -9.25
C LEU A 437 3.52 -4.27 -9.32
N PHE A 438 2.26 -4.06 -9.70
CA PHE A 438 1.66 -2.74 -9.83
C PHE A 438 1.49 -2.01 -8.49
N ASP A 439 1.39 -2.75 -7.39
CA ASP A 439 1.38 -2.15 -6.05
C ASP A 439 2.80 -1.73 -5.63
N GLN A 440 3.81 -2.50 -6.06
CA GLN A 440 5.22 -2.19 -5.81
C GLN A 440 5.76 -1.08 -6.73
N VAL A 441 5.30 -1.04 -7.99
CA VAL A 441 5.75 -0.14 -9.05
C VAL A 441 4.52 0.49 -9.74
N PRO A 442 3.84 1.45 -9.09
CA PRO A 442 2.60 2.02 -9.61
C PRO A 442 2.75 2.73 -10.95
N GLU A 443 3.98 3.13 -11.33
CA GLU A 443 4.22 3.78 -12.63
C GLU A 443 3.82 2.89 -13.82
N LEU A 444 3.90 1.56 -13.66
CA LEU A 444 3.53 0.59 -14.69
C LEU A 444 2.01 0.50 -14.91
N LEU A 445 1.19 1.00 -13.99
CA LEU A 445 -0.27 1.08 -14.19
C LEU A 445 -0.64 1.96 -15.37
N SER A 446 0.18 2.96 -15.69
CA SER A 446 -0.04 3.82 -16.87
C SER A 446 0.06 3.08 -18.20
N ASP A 447 0.60 1.86 -18.21
CA ASP A 447 0.76 1.04 -19.41
C ASP A 447 -0.40 0.05 -19.62
N ILE A 448 -1.33 -0.07 -18.67
CA ILE A 448 -2.36 -1.11 -18.63
C ILE A 448 -3.73 -0.48 -18.50
N ILE A 449 -4.74 -1.14 -19.07
CA ILE A 449 -6.15 -0.80 -18.89
C ILE A 449 -6.82 -2.00 -18.22
N VAL A 450 -7.39 -1.82 -17.02
CA VAL A 450 -8.16 -2.88 -16.37
C VAL A 450 -9.31 -3.27 -17.29
N PRO A 451 -9.48 -4.56 -17.65
CA PRO A 451 -10.59 -4.99 -18.50
C PRO A 451 -11.94 -4.56 -17.92
N ASP A 452 -12.75 -3.83 -18.69
CA ASP A 452 -14.03 -3.31 -18.21
C ASP A 452 -14.98 -4.42 -17.73
N TYR A 453 -14.85 -5.63 -18.27
CA TYR A 453 -15.61 -6.81 -17.83
C TYR A 453 -15.42 -7.15 -16.35
N CYS A 454 -14.30 -6.74 -15.73
CA CYS A 454 -14.11 -6.87 -14.29
C CYS A 454 -15.12 -6.05 -13.46
N ALA A 455 -15.72 -5.00 -14.04
CA ALA A 455 -16.79 -4.23 -13.41
C ALA A 455 -18.08 -5.05 -13.19
N LEU A 456 -18.23 -6.20 -13.86
CA LEU A 456 -19.30 -7.17 -13.61
C LEU A 456 -19.07 -7.98 -12.31
N GLY A 457 -17.90 -7.84 -11.69
CA GLY A 457 -17.59 -8.41 -10.39
C GLY A 457 -18.23 -7.64 -9.24
N LYS A 458 -18.51 -8.33 -8.13
CA LYS A 458 -19.23 -7.79 -6.97
C LYS A 458 -18.49 -6.66 -6.24
N ASP A 459 -17.17 -6.66 -6.31
CA ASP A 459 -16.32 -5.68 -5.60
C ASP A 459 -16.08 -4.43 -6.45
N GLY A 460 -16.55 -4.40 -7.70
CA GLY A 460 -16.32 -3.30 -8.65
C GLY A 460 -14.90 -3.29 -9.26
N ILE A 461 -14.72 -2.44 -10.27
CA ILE A 461 -13.49 -2.39 -11.08
C ILE A 461 -12.26 -1.87 -10.31
N ASP A 462 -12.47 -1.09 -9.25
CA ASP A 462 -11.39 -0.54 -8.42
C ASP A 462 -10.74 -1.58 -7.49
N ASN A 463 -11.34 -2.76 -7.34
CA ASN A 463 -10.90 -3.82 -6.41
C ASN A 463 -10.43 -5.09 -7.14
N VAL A 464 -9.86 -4.93 -8.33
CA VAL A 464 -9.29 -6.03 -9.12
C VAL A 464 -7.87 -6.34 -8.64
N ASP A 465 -7.60 -7.60 -8.32
CA ASP A 465 -6.24 -8.03 -7.96
C ASP A 465 -5.45 -8.29 -9.24
N MET A 466 -4.47 -7.42 -9.52
CA MET A 466 -3.63 -7.54 -10.70
C MET A 466 -2.27 -8.17 -10.35
N ASN A 467 -1.93 -9.25 -11.03
CA ASN A 467 -0.63 -9.90 -10.90
C ASN A 467 0.11 -9.96 -12.24
N ILE A 468 1.43 -9.89 -12.19
CA ILE A 468 2.30 -10.06 -13.36
C ILE A 468 2.93 -11.44 -13.37
N TRP A 469 3.21 -11.92 -14.58
CA TRP A 469 3.85 -13.20 -14.85
C TRP A 469 4.94 -12.98 -15.90
N ILE A 470 6.21 -13.04 -15.50
CA ILE A 470 7.36 -12.85 -16.38
C ILE A 470 8.29 -14.06 -16.29
N GLY A 471 8.61 -14.68 -17.41
CA GLY A 471 9.51 -15.83 -17.42
C GLY A 471 10.07 -16.16 -18.78
N PRO A 472 11.13 -17.00 -18.83
CA PRO A 472 11.58 -17.61 -20.07
C PRO A 472 10.55 -18.61 -20.60
N THR A 473 10.84 -19.19 -21.76
CA THR A 473 10.21 -20.44 -22.21
C THR A 473 10.37 -21.53 -21.13
N GLU A 474 9.49 -22.54 -21.10
CA GLU A 474 9.48 -23.66 -20.14
C GLU A 474 8.93 -23.36 -18.75
N THR A 475 8.57 -22.12 -18.41
CA THR A 475 7.89 -21.88 -17.14
C THR A 475 6.53 -22.56 -17.12
N VAL A 476 6.24 -23.23 -16.00
CA VAL A 476 5.03 -24.02 -15.80
C VAL A 476 4.32 -23.59 -14.54
N SER A 477 3.02 -23.39 -14.66
CA SER A 477 2.09 -23.45 -13.53
C SER A 477 1.33 -24.78 -13.64
N PRO A 478 1.58 -25.77 -12.76
CA PRO A 478 0.87 -27.05 -12.77
C PRO A 478 -0.65 -26.86 -12.65
N LEU A 479 -1.42 -27.90 -12.98
CA LEU A 479 -2.88 -27.81 -12.98
C LEU A 479 -3.40 -27.48 -11.58
N HIS A 480 -3.99 -26.31 -11.41
CA HIS A 480 -4.55 -25.83 -10.14
C HIS A 480 -5.79 -24.99 -10.39
N PHE A 481 -6.51 -24.62 -9.33
CA PHE A 481 -7.59 -23.63 -9.44
C PHE A 481 -7.42 -22.46 -8.46
N ASP A 482 -7.95 -21.32 -8.87
CA ASP A 482 -8.02 -20.10 -8.08
C ASP A 482 -9.44 -19.84 -7.58
N PRO A 483 -9.62 -19.20 -6.40
CA PRO A 483 -10.95 -18.93 -5.86
C PRO A 483 -11.72 -17.82 -6.61
N LYS A 484 -11.02 -16.97 -7.39
CA LYS A 484 -11.60 -15.83 -8.12
C LYS A 484 -11.66 -16.12 -9.62
N SER A 485 -12.55 -15.44 -10.32
CA SER A 485 -12.48 -15.39 -11.79
C SER A 485 -11.30 -14.55 -12.24
N ASN A 486 -10.77 -14.84 -13.42
CA ASN A 486 -9.56 -14.22 -13.94
C ASN A 486 -9.76 -13.81 -15.42
N ILE A 487 -9.36 -12.59 -15.78
CA ILE A 487 -9.07 -12.24 -17.17
C ILE A 487 -7.54 -12.25 -17.32
N PHE A 488 -7.04 -13.33 -17.93
CA PHE A 488 -5.62 -13.57 -18.13
C PHE A 488 -5.16 -12.99 -19.47
N CYS A 489 -4.44 -11.88 -19.42
CA CYS A 489 -4.04 -11.07 -20.57
C CYS A 489 -2.62 -11.41 -21.03
N GLN A 490 -2.44 -11.78 -22.30
CA GLN A 490 -1.13 -12.10 -22.87
C GLN A 490 -0.55 -10.89 -23.61
N VAL A 491 0.60 -10.38 -23.15
CA VAL A 491 1.23 -9.19 -23.73
C VAL A 491 2.42 -9.56 -24.63
N ILE A 492 3.32 -10.43 -24.15
CA ILE A 492 4.51 -10.88 -24.89
C ILE A 492 4.59 -12.40 -24.87
N GLY A 493 4.97 -13.00 -26.00
CA GLY A 493 5.15 -14.45 -26.14
C GLY A 493 3.82 -15.22 -26.09
N LYS A 494 3.89 -16.54 -26.29
CA LYS A 494 2.72 -17.43 -26.28
C LYS A 494 2.72 -18.33 -25.05
N LYS A 495 1.51 -18.63 -24.57
CA LYS A 495 1.28 -19.62 -23.52
C LYS A 495 0.28 -20.67 -23.98
N PHE A 496 0.57 -21.93 -23.72
CA PHE A 496 -0.39 -23.01 -23.83
C PHE A 496 -1.15 -23.13 -22.50
N LEU A 497 -2.46 -23.28 -22.57
CA LEU A 497 -3.31 -23.52 -21.42
C LEU A 497 -4.15 -24.77 -21.63
N ARG A 498 -4.29 -25.55 -20.55
CA ARG A 498 -5.16 -26.72 -20.46
C ARG A 498 -6.02 -26.60 -19.23
N MET A 499 -7.34 -26.67 -19.39
CA MET A 499 -8.29 -26.33 -18.34
C MET A 499 -9.37 -27.40 -18.15
N VAL A 500 -9.88 -27.52 -16.93
CA VAL A 500 -10.95 -28.46 -16.56
C VAL A 500 -11.95 -27.73 -15.63
N PRO A 501 -13.28 -27.86 -15.85
CA PRO A 501 -14.27 -27.18 -15.03
C PRO A 501 -14.28 -27.67 -13.57
N GLU A 502 -14.73 -26.83 -12.64
CA GLU A 502 -14.89 -27.19 -11.22
C GLU A 502 -15.78 -28.45 -11.05
N ALA A 503 -16.80 -28.61 -11.90
CA ALA A 503 -17.69 -29.77 -11.90
C ALA A 503 -16.95 -31.11 -12.07
N ASP A 504 -15.78 -31.09 -12.71
CA ASP A 504 -14.92 -32.24 -12.99
C ASP A 504 -13.74 -32.35 -12.01
N SER A 505 -13.76 -31.63 -10.88
CA SER A 505 -12.65 -31.62 -9.90
C SER A 505 -12.22 -33.01 -9.44
N LYS A 506 -13.15 -33.97 -9.34
CA LYS A 506 -12.83 -35.36 -8.98
C LYS A 506 -11.99 -36.08 -10.04
N ASN A 507 -12.09 -35.67 -11.31
CA ASN A 507 -11.41 -36.29 -12.44
C ASN A 507 -9.95 -35.84 -12.56
N VAL A 508 -9.56 -34.77 -11.84
CA VAL A 508 -8.19 -34.23 -11.86
C VAL A 508 -7.38 -34.57 -10.61
N TYR A 509 -7.89 -35.43 -9.73
CA TYR A 509 -7.16 -35.94 -8.57
C TYR A 509 -6.45 -34.85 -7.75
N PRO A 510 -7.19 -33.96 -7.06
CA PRO A 510 -6.60 -32.94 -6.20
C PRO A 510 -5.63 -33.54 -5.18
N GLN A 511 -4.64 -32.78 -4.75
CA GLN A 511 -3.79 -33.19 -3.62
C GLN A 511 -4.67 -33.31 -2.35
N GLU A 512 -4.54 -34.43 -1.65
CA GLU A 512 -5.44 -34.75 -0.52
C GLU A 512 -5.01 -34.08 0.80
N ASN A 513 -3.73 -33.74 0.95
CA ASN A 513 -3.15 -33.24 2.19
C ASN A 513 -2.18 -32.07 1.95
N GLY A 514 -2.03 -31.20 2.94
CA GLY A 514 -1.08 -30.08 2.91
C GLY A 514 -1.69 -28.76 2.44
N ILE A 515 -0.83 -27.84 2.00
CA ILE A 515 -1.23 -26.47 1.59
C ILE A 515 -1.66 -26.41 0.11
N LEU A 516 -1.35 -27.45 -0.68
CA LEU A 516 -1.56 -27.49 -2.14
C LEU A 516 -2.85 -28.22 -2.55
N THR A 517 -3.89 -28.24 -1.71
CA THR A 517 -5.14 -28.98 -1.98
C THR A 517 -5.90 -28.48 -3.21
N ASN A 518 -5.60 -27.27 -3.67
CA ASN A 518 -6.10 -26.71 -4.93
C ASN A 518 -5.25 -27.06 -6.16
N THR A 519 -4.24 -27.93 -6.03
CA THR A 519 -3.36 -28.38 -7.11
C THR A 519 -3.62 -29.86 -7.41
N SER A 520 -3.53 -30.25 -8.68
CA SER A 520 -3.75 -31.60 -9.17
C SER A 520 -2.51 -32.48 -9.00
N GLN A 521 -2.71 -33.80 -8.83
CA GLN A 521 -1.66 -34.81 -8.90
C GLN A 521 -1.27 -35.21 -10.33
N VAL A 522 -2.09 -34.83 -11.33
CA VAL A 522 -1.94 -35.27 -12.72
C VAL A 522 -0.98 -34.34 -13.47
N ASP A 523 0.05 -34.92 -14.10
CA ASP A 523 0.81 -34.21 -15.13
C ASP A 523 -0.02 -34.16 -16.42
N VAL A 524 -0.77 -33.07 -16.59
CA VAL A 524 -1.69 -32.93 -17.72
C VAL A 524 -1.01 -32.83 -19.08
N ARG A 525 0.32 -32.66 -19.16
CA ARG A 525 1.05 -32.70 -20.44
C ARG A 525 1.05 -34.10 -21.04
N ASN A 526 1.18 -35.11 -20.18
CA ASN A 526 1.23 -36.51 -20.53
C ASN A 526 0.56 -37.34 -19.41
N PRO A 527 -0.78 -37.35 -19.34
CA PRO A 527 -1.50 -37.94 -18.21
C PRO A 527 -1.32 -39.47 -18.17
N ASP A 528 -0.90 -39.99 -17.03
CA ASP A 528 -0.86 -41.43 -16.78
C ASP A 528 -2.27 -41.94 -16.45
N LEU A 529 -3.01 -42.36 -17.47
CA LEU A 529 -4.38 -42.89 -17.34
C LEU A 529 -4.44 -44.25 -16.64
N THR A 530 -3.31 -44.94 -16.43
CA THR A 530 -3.29 -46.15 -15.62
C THR A 530 -3.39 -45.81 -14.12
N LYS A 531 -2.73 -44.72 -13.73
CA LYS A 531 -2.76 -44.18 -12.36
C LYS A 531 -3.97 -43.28 -12.12
N PHE A 532 -4.38 -42.51 -13.12
CA PHE A 532 -5.43 -41.49 -13.04
C PHE A 532 -6.56 -41.72 -14.07
N PRO A 533 -7.25 -42.88 -14.02
CA PRO A 533 -8.20 -43.27 -15.06
C PRO A 533 -9.39 -42.30 -15.24
N LEU A 534 -9.84 -41.61 -14.18
CA LEU A 534 -10.96 -40.67 -14.26
C LEU A 534 -10.64 -39.45 -15.12
N PHE A 535 -9.35 -39.13 -15.34
CA PHE A 535 -8.96 -37.99 -16.16
C PHE A 535 -9.38 -38.15 -17.63
N ALA A 536 -9.53 -39.38 -18.12
CA ALA A 536 -10.03 -39.66 -19.46
C ALA A 536 -11.48 -39.14 -19.67
N GLU A 537 -12.26 -39.03 -18.58
CA GLU A 537 -13.65 -38.57 -18.57
C GLU A 537 -13.79 -37.07 -18.29
N ALA A 538 -12.67 -36.35 -18.06
CA ALA A 538 -12.71 -34.91 -17.82
C ALA A 538 -13.04 -34.14 -19.10
N HIS A 539 -13.80 -33.07 -18.98
CA HIS A 539 -13.99 -32.09 -20.04
C HIS A 539 -12.77 -31.16 -20.07
N VAL A 540 -11.86 -31.40 -21.00
CA VAL A 540 -10.61 -30.65 -21.12
C VAL A 540 -10.77 -29.54 -22.14
N PHE A 541 -10.31 -28.32 -21.84
CA PHE A 541 -10.28 -27.20 -22.77
C PHE A 541 -8.83 -26.79 -23.02
N ASP A 542 -8.41 -26.81 -24.28
CA ASP A 542 -7.05 -26.45 -24.68
C ASP A 542 -7.04 -25.16 -25.51
N CYS A 543 -6.05 -24.31 -25.28
CA CYS A 543 -5.76 -23.20 -26.18
C CYS A 543 -4.28 -22.79 -26.16
N VAL A 544 -3.85 -22.15 -27.24
CA VAL A 544 -2.62 -21.34 -27.25
C VAL A 544 -3.05 -19.89 -27.25
N LEU A 545 -2.71 -19.17 -26.19
CA LEU A 545 -2.98 -17.75 -26.03
C LEU A 545 -1.83 -16.94 -26.64
N ASN A 546 -2.15 -16.11 -27.62
CA ASN A 546 -1.21 -15.29 -28.38
C ASN A 546 -1.12 -13.87 -27.81
N PRO A 547 -0.03 -13.13 -28.10
CA PRO A 547 0.06 -11.70 -27.78
C PRO A 547 -1.16 -10.93 -28.30
N GLY A 548 -1.79 -10.14 -27.44
CA GLY A 548 -2.99 -9.36 -27.78
C GLY A 548 -4.30 -10.00 -27.32
N GLU A 549 -4.29 -11.29 -26.98
CA GLU A 549 -5.47 -12.05 -26.55
C GLU A 549 -5.57 -12.06 -25.02
N CYS A 550 -6.81 -12.10 -24.52
CA CYS A 550 -7.13 -12.43 -23.13
C CYS A 550 -7.87 -13.77 -23.07
N LEU A 551 -7.77 -14.45 -21.94
CA LEU A 551 -8.59 -15.60 -21.62
C LEU A 551 -9.41 -15.32 -20.36
N TYR A 552 -10.73 -15.42 -20.47
CA TYR A 552 -11.59 -15.50 -19.30
C TYR A 552 -11.52 -16.91 -18.71
N ILE A 553 -11.08 -17.00 -17.45
CA ILE A 553 -11.03 -18.23 -16.66
C ILE A 553 -12.06 -18.07 -15.53
N PRO A 554 -13.12 -18.89 -15.49
CA PRO A 554 -14.11 -18.82 -14.43
C PRO A 554 -13.52 -19.12 -13.04
N ALA A 555 -14.23 -18.73 -11.99
CA ALA A 555 -13.76 -19.02 -10.63
C ALA A 555 -13.66 -20.54 -10.42
N LYS A 556 -12.62 -20.99 -9.74
CA LYS A 556 -12.32 -22.41 -9.44
C LYS A 556 -12.18 -23.32 -10.65
N PHE A 557 -12.00 -22.76 -11.83
CA PHE A 557 -11.67 -23.53 -13.02
C PHE A 557 -10.22 -24.00 -12.91
N TRP A 558 -10.00 -25.30 -13.05
CA TRP A 558 -8.65 -25.87 -13.04
C TRP A 558 -7.94 -25.42 -14.31
N HIS A 559 -6.70 -24.95 -14.19
CA HIS A 559 -5.92 -24.47 -15.31
C HIS A 559 -4.43 -24.77 -15.13
N TYR A 560 -3.84 -25.29 -16.19
CA TYR A 560 -2.43 -25.54 -16.38
C TYR A 560 -1.90 -24.52 -17.38
N VAL A 561 -0.70 -24.00 -17.16
CA VAL A 561 -0.08 -23.00 -18.03
C VAL A 561 1.36 -23.39 -18.34
N LEU A 562 1.72 -23.34 -19.63
CA LEU A 562 3.08 -23.55 -20.14
C LEU A 562 3.49 -22.39 -21.03
N ALA A 563 4.62 -21.73 -20.71
CA ALA A 563 5.22 -20.75 -21.61
C ALA A 563 5.91 -21.42 -22.80
N LEU A 564 5.44 -21.12 -24.01
CA LEU A 564 6.01 -21.60 -25.28
C LEU A 564 7.15 -20.68 -25.76
N ASP A 565 7.06 -19.40 -25.42
CA ASP A 565 8.06 -18.37 -25.66
C ASP A 565 8.41 -17.67 -24.33
N PRO A 566 9.54 -16.93 -24.25
CA PRO A 566 9.72 -15.96 -23.18
C PRO A 566 8.53 -15.01 -23.18
N SER A 567 7.87 -14.89 -22.02
CA SER A 567 6.53 -14.34 -21.96
C SER A 567 6.33 -13.33 -20.84
N ILE A 568 5.39 -12.40 -21.09
CA ILE A 568 4.86 -11.44 -20.12
C ILE A 568 3.33 -11.49 -20.20
N SER A 569 2.70 -11.80 -19.07
CA SER A 569 1.24 -11.84 -18.92
C SER A 569 0.80 -11.01 -17.72
N VAL A 570 -0.44 -10.52 -17.75
CA VAL A 570 -1.09 -9.83 -16.63
C VAL A 570 -2.40 -10.55 -16.32
N SER A 571 -2.60 -10.97 -15.08
CA SER A 571 -3.89 -11.54 -14.65
C SER A 571 -4.69 -10.52 -13.86
N CYS A 572 -5.99 -10.44 -14.14
CA CYS A 572 -6.92 -9.55 -13.47
C CYS A 572 -7.96 -10.40 -12.72
N TRP A 573 -7.78 -10.58 -11.40
CA TRP A 573 -8.65 -11.42 -10.59
C TRP A 573 -9.77 -10.61 -9.93
N PHE A 574 -11.00 -11.12 -9.99
CA PHE A 574 -12.18 -10.45 -9.48
C PHE A 574 -13.24 -11.47 -9.02
N ASN A 575 -14.06 -11.07 -8.05
CA ASN A 575 -15.10 -11.92 -7.50
C ASN A 575 -16.38 -11.82 -8.33
N THR A 576 -16.91 -12.97 -8.75
CA THR A 576 -18.17 -13.08 -9.49
C THR A 576 -19.31 -13.53 -8.55
N GLU A 577 -20.55 -13.08 -8.80
CA GLU A 577 -21.74 -13.46 -8.02
C GLU A 577 -22.52 -14.65 -8.60
N VAL A 578 -21.98 -15.33 -9.62
CA VAL A 578 -22.72 -16.28 -10.45
C VAL A 578 -23.34 -17.42 -9.64
#